data_AF-A0A517YTQ8-F1
#
_entry.id   AF-A0A517YTQ8-F1
#
_cell.length_a   1.000
_cell.length_b   1.000
_cell.length_c   1.000
_cell.angle_alpha   90.00
_cell.angle_beta   90.00
_cell.angle_gamma   90.00
#
_symmetry.space_group_name_H-M   'P 1'
#
loop_
_entity.id
_entity.type
_entity.pdbx_description
1 polymer ?
#
loop_
_entity_poly.entity_id
_entity_poly.type
_entity_poly.pdbx_seq_one_letter_code
_entity_poly.pdbx_strand_id
1 'polypeptide(L)'
;MNKLMKRIVMLAVVGMMAAGGIVGQVQAEELRVATYNVENMFDVFNDPYTQDEGTDVKFREELEQIAETLRVMNADVVVFSEVENEFVLKALVKEFLPDMGYDYVSAMRANDGRGIRNGVISLKPIVKATSYKWRTFTLPGYDKVYRFSRDLMHVTIQATDEKVVEVFGVHLKSKRDSSGDPKSAKRRLAEALEAKKIIDGVMNQSSDSWVVMAGDFNDTLDSAVMKSLLKDGKLKDMHEGMGKEERVTYLHGPYRSTIDFVLASDALAKRKVKGSELVLHDEELNKASDHAPVAVSFDLD
;
A
#
# COMPACT_ATOMS: atom_id res chain seq x y z
N MET A 1 28.85 -75.38 33.56
CA MET A 1 29.36 -74.01 33.74
C MET A 1 28.16 -73.08 33.87
N ASN A 2 27.91 -72.58 35.10
CA ASN A 2 27.08 -71.44 35.55
C ASN A 2 25.71 -71.16 34.88
N LYS A 3 24.58 -71.33 35.60
CA LYS A 3 23.86 -70.30 36.41
C LYS A 3 23.36 -69.13 35.51
N LEU A 4 22.09 -68.71 35.44
CA LEU A 4 21.21 -68.34 36.55
C LEU A 4 19.82 -67.88 36.00
N MET A 5 18.74 -68.18 36.72
CA MET A 5 17.38 -67.65 36.56
C MET A 5 17.28 -66.11 36.66
N LYS A 6 16.22 -65.51 36.07
CA LYS A 6 15.43 -64.35 36.61
C LYS A 6 14.25 -64.04 35.65
N ARG A 7 13.01 -64.40 36.02
CA ARG A 7 11.95 -63.52 36.59
C ARG A 7 11.68 -62.26 35.76
N ILE A 8 10.63 -62.29 34.94
CA ILE A 8 10.00 -61.12 34.32
C ILE A 8 9.05 -60.51 35.37
N VAL A 9 9.35 -59.29 35.80
CA VAL A 9 8.46 -58.44 36.60
C VAL A 9 7.69 -57.55 35.63
N MET A 10 6.37 -57.64 35.67
CA MET A 10 5.44 -56.79 34.93
C MET A 10 5.38 -55.42 35.65
N LEU A 11 5.99 -54.39 35.06
CA LEU A 11 5.83 -53.01 35.50
C LEU A 11 4.50 -52.47 34.97
N ALA A 12 3.55 -52.21 35.86
CA ALA A 12 2.38 -51.39 35.56
C ALA A 12 2.81 -49.92 35.52
N VAL A 13 2.85 -49.33 34.32
CA VAL A 13 2.94 -47.88 34.15
C VAL A 13 1.50 -47.35 34.24
N VAL A 14 1.17 -46.74 35.37
CA VAL A 14 -0.04 -45.92 35.51
C VAL A 14 0.22 -44.62 34.77
N GLY A 15 -0.39 -44.46 33.59
CA GLY A 15 -0.40 -43.21 32.84
C GLY A 15 -1.31 -42.20 33.53
N MET A 16 -0.73 -41.13 34.04
CA MET A 16 -1.47 -39.93 34.46
C MET A 16 -1.78 -39.14 33.18
N MET A 17 -3.00 -39.29 32.64
CA MET A 17 -3.48 -38.41 31.57
C MET A 17 -3.76 -37.04 32.17
N ALA A 18 -2.83 -36.10 31.97
CA ALA A 18 -3.14 -34.69 32.10
C ALA A 18 -4.04 -34.31 30.92
N ALA A 19 -5.30 -34.00 31.21
CA ALA A 19 -6.22 -33.39 30.26
C ALA A 19 -5.75 -31.95 29.99
N GLY A 20 -4.79 -31.80 29.08
CA GLY A 20 -4.45 -30.52 28.48
C GLY A 20 -5.56 -30.12 27.53
N GLY A 21 -6.41 -29.18 27.96
CA GLY A 21 -7.34 -28.51 27.05
C GLY A 21 -6.54 -27.85 25.93
N ILE A 22 -6.91 -28.16 24.68
CA ILE A 22 -6.44 -27.42 23.51
C ILE A 22 -7.09 -26.04 23.61
N VAL A 23 -6.39 -25.09 24.23
CA VAL A 23 -6.68 -23.68 23.99
C VAL A 23 -6.18 -23.44 22.58
N GLY A 24 -7.10 -23.44 21.61
CA GLY A 24 -6.79 -22.92 20.29
C GLY A 24 -6.32 -21.48 20.48
N GLN A 25 -5.07 -21.19 20.12
CA GLN A 25 -4.68 -19.81 19.93
C GLN A 25 -5.61 -19.26 18.85
N VAL A 26 -6.49 -18.35 19.23
CA VAL A 26 -7.14 -17.48 18.24
C VAL A 26 -5.99 -16.72 17.61
N GLN A 27 -5.69 -17.06 16.36
CA GLN A 27 -4.70 -16.34 15.59
C GLN A 27 -5.28 -14.94 15.40
N ALA A 28 -4.56 -13.91 15.85
CA ALA A 28 -5.06 -12.54 15.80
C ALA A 28 -5.40 -12.17 14.36
N GLU A 29 -6.54 -11.53 14.15
CA GLU A 29 -6.93 -11.12 12.81
C GLU A 29 -6.04 -9.94 12.39
N GLU A 30 -5.18 -10.13 11.39
CA GLU A 30 -4.30 -9.07 10.89
C GLU A 30 -4.82 -8.51 9.56
N LEU A 31 -4.52 -7.24 9.31
CA LEU A 31 -4.66 -6.59 8.01
C LEU A 31 -3.28 -6.12 7.53
N ARG A 32 -2.78 -6.74 6.46
CA ARG A 32 -1.55 -6.33 5.80
C ARG A 32 -1.85 -5.40 4.64
N VAL A 33 -1.30 -4.19 4.70
CA VAL A 33 -1.48 -3.16 3.67
C VAL A 33 -0.15 -2.92 2.96
N ALA A 34 -0.16 -2.96 1.64
CA ALA A 34 0.98 -2.67 0.79
C ALA A 34 0.72 -1.50 -0.16
N THR A 35 1.78 -0.87 -0.64
CA THR A 35 1.73 0.00 -1.82
C THR A 35 2.85 -0.33 -2.80
N TYR A 36 2.56 -0.20 -4.09
CA TYR A 36 3.49 -0.46 -5.18
C TYR A 36 3.24 0.48 -6.37
N ASN A 37 4.20 1.32 -6.72
CA ASN A 37 4.26 1.93 -8.05
C ASN A 37 4.74 0.86 -9.02
N VAL A 38 3.94 0.51 -10.03
CA VAL A 38 4.23 -0.59 -10.97
C VAL A 38 4.86 -0.10 -12.29
N GLU A 39 5.30 1.16 -12.35
CA GLU A 39 5.97 1.79 -13.49
C GLU A 39 5.24 1.57 -14.83
N ASN A 40 4.19 2.36 -15.08
CA ASN A 40 3.39 2.33 -16.31
C ASN A 40 2.84 0.94 -16.68
N MET A 41 1.95 0.39 -15.86
CA MET A 41 1.18 -0.80 -16.21
C MET A 41 0.00 -0.43 -17.14
N PHE A 42 0.30 -0.31 -18.43
CA PHE A 42 -0.62 0.02 -19.52
C PHE A 42 -0.93 -1.20 -20.39
N ASP A 43 -2.12 -1.20 -21.00
CA ASP A 43 -2.60 -2.24 -21.90
C ASP A 43 -2.41 -1.88 -23.39
N VAL A 44 -2.75 -2.82 -24.27
CA VAL A 44 -2.56 -2.70 -25.73
C VAL A 44 -3.63 -1.82 -26.42
N PHE A 45 -4.67 -1.41 -25.71
CA PHE A 45 -5.82 -0.70 -26.27
C PHE A 45 -5.68 0.80 -26.04
N ASN A 46 -5.55 1.54 -27.14
CA ASN A 46 -5.54 2.99 -27.10
C ASN A 46 -6.84 3.56 -26.49
N ASP A 47 -6.74 4.39 -25.45
CA ASP A 47 -7.87 5.16 -24.91
C ASP A 47 -7.97 6.52 -25.65
N PRO A 48 -9.01 6.75 -26.48
CA PRO A 48 -9.14 7.96 -27.29
C PRO A 48 -9.35 9.24 -26.47
N TYR A 49 -9.45 9.15 -25.14
CA TYR A 49 -9.57 10.27 -24.22
C TYR A 49 -8.28 10.57 -23.45
N THR A 50 -7.19 9.84 -23.69
CA THR A 50 -5.87 10.04 -23.07
C THR A 50 -4.78 10.16 -24.13
N GLN A 51 -3.56 10.53 -23.69
CA GLN A 51 -2.36 10.65 -24.52
C GLN A 51 -1.42 9.47 -24.22
N ASP A 52 -1.93 8.25 -24.32
CA ASP A 52 -1.25 6.99 -24.01
C ASP A 52 -0.48 6.42 -25.21
N GLU A 53 -0.60 6.98 -26.42
CA GLU A 53 -0.05 6.40 -27.65
C GLU A 53 1.49 6.30 -27.69
N GLY A 54 2.19 6.95 -26.75
CA GLY A 54 3.64 6.87 -26.57
C GLY A 54 4.09 6.07 -25.34
N THR A 55 3.19 5.34 -24.69
CA THR A 55 3.51 4.50 -23.52
C THR A 55 3.60 3.05 -23.97
N ASP A 56 4.75 2.41 -23.70
CA ASP A 56 4.91 0.99 -23.99
C ASP A 56 3.99 0.15 -23.10
N VAL A 57 3.45 -0.91 -23.69
CA VAL A 57 2.66 -1.92 -22.97
C VAL A 57 3.60 -2.67 -22.04
N LYS A 58 3.18 -2.89 -20.80
CA LYS A 58 3.98 -3.67 -19.84
C LYS A 58 4.10 -5.12 -20.33
N PHE A 59 5.33 -5.62 -20.44
CA PHE A 59 5.59 -6.96 -20.97
C PHE A 59 5.04 -8.03 -20.02
N ARG A 60 4.72 -9.20 -20.58
CA ARG A 60 4.18 -10.31 -19.80
C ARG A 60 5.13 -10.73 -18.68
N GLU A 61 6.42 -10.78 -18.96
CA GLU A 61 7.46 -11.14 -17.98
C GLU A 61 7.50 -10.15 -16.80
N GLU A 62 7.25 -8.86 -17.06
CA GLU A 62 7.15 -7.85 -16.00
C GLU A 62 5.87 -8.05 -15.17
N LEU A 63 4.74 -8.41 -15.79
CA LEU A 63 3.50 -8.74 -15.08
C LEU A 63 3.67 -10.00 -14.21
N GLU A 64 4.40 -11.00 -14.68
CA GLU A 64 4.75 -12.20 -13.90
C GLU A 64 5.63 -11.84 -12.69
N GLN A 65 6.59 -10.94 -12.85
CA GLN A 65 7.41 -10.42 -11.75
C GLN A 65 6.59 -9.59 -10.76
N ILE A 66 5.70 -8.70 -11.22
CA ILE A 66 4.77 -7.97 -10.36
C ILE A 66 3.90 -8.97 -9.57
N ALA A 67 3.42 -10.02 -10.22
CA ALA A 67 2.62 -11.03 -9.55
C ALA A 67 3.41 -11.78 -8.46
N GLU A 68 4.65 -12.16 -8.73
CA GLU A 68 5.52 -12.80 -7.74
C GLU A 68 5.87 -11.84 -6.58
N THR A 69 6.14 -10.57 -6.89
CA THR A 69 6.25 -9.51 -5.89
C THR A 69 5.04 -9.49 -4.97
N LEU A 70 3.82 -9.49 -5.53
CA LEU A 70 2.58 -9.45 -4.74
C LEU A 70 2.40 -10.70 -3.86
N ARG A 71 2.81 -11.89 -4.34
CA ARG A 71 2.85 -13.11 -3.51
C ARG A 71 3.82 -12.98 -2.34
N VAL A 72 5.01 -12.42 -2.55
CA VAL A 72 5.99 -12.18 -1.48
C VAL A 72 5.47 -11.14 -0.48
N MET A 73 4.82 -10.08 -0.98
CA MET A 73 4.22 -9.06 -0.11
C MET A 73 3.08 -9.64 0.74
N ASN A 74 2.33 -10.60 0.19
CA ASN A 74 1.21 -11.33 0.81
C ASN A 74 0.23 -10.40 1.56
N ALA A 75 -0.17 -9.32 0.91
CA ALA A 75 -0.97 -8.25 1.53
C ALA A 75 -2.47 -8.41 1.27
N ASP A 76 -3.31 -8.10 2.26
CA ASP A 76 -4.77 -8.11 2.12
C ASP A 76 -5.30 -6.94 1.29
N VAL A 77 -4.58 -5.82 1.29
CA VAL A 77 -4.89 -4.61 0.53
C VAL A 77 -3.61 -4.11 -0.14
N VAL A 78 -3.64 -3.94 -1.46
CA VAL A 78 -2.51 -3.36 -2.20
C VAL A 78 -2.96 -2.12 -2.94
N VAL A 79 -2.32 -0.99 -2.63
CA VAL A 79 -2.51 0.28 -3.33
C VAL A 79 -1.49 0.39 -4.45
N PHE A 80 -1.95 0.66 -5.66
CA PHE A 80 -1.09 0.80 -6.84
C PHE A 80 -0.98 2.26 -7.26
N SER A 81 0.21 2.61 -7.76
CA SER A 81 0.46 3.81 -8.57
C SER A 81 0.89 3.40 -9.97
N GLU A 82 0.64 4.26 -10.96
CA GLU A 82 1.01 4.03 -12.38
C GLU A 82 0.28 2.88 -13.07
N VAL A 83 -1.01 2.75 -12.74
CA VAL A 83 -1.90 1.87 -13.49
C VAL A 83 -2.72 2.68 -14.48
N GLU A 84 -2.94 2.14 -15.68
CA GLU A 84 -3.74 2.82 -16.69
C GLU A 84 -5.23 2.80 -16.37
N ASN A 85 -5.80 1.63 -16.05
CA ASN A 85 -7.23 1.47 -15.83
C ASN A 85 -7.57 0.23 -14.98
N GLU A 86 -8.83 0.11 -14.55
CA GLU A 86 -9.29 -0.99 -13.69
C GLU A 86 -9.24 -2.37 -14.36
N PHE A 87 -9.38 -2.41 -15.70
CA PHE A 87 -9.32 -3.67 -16.43
C PHE A 87 -7.92 -4.27 -16.42
N VAL A 88 -6.86 -3.44 -16.43
CA VAL A 88 -5.49 -3.91 -16.29
C VAL A 88 -5.25 -4.60 -14.95
N LEU A 89 -5.76 -4.05 -13.84
CA LEU A 89 -5.70 -4.72 -12.53
C LEU A 89 -6.51 -6.01 -12.50
N LYS A 90 -7.71 -6.01 -13.08
CA LYS A 90 -8.53 -7.22 -13.17
C LYS A 90 -7.85 -8.31 -13.99
N ALA A 91 -7.16 -7.94 -15.07
CA ALA A 91 -6.37 -8.86 -15.88
C ALA A 91 -5.18 -9.40 -15.08
N LEU A 92 -4.43 -8.54 -14.38
CA LEU A 92 -3.32 -8.95 -13.50
C LEU A 92 -3.80 -10.00 -12.48
N VAL A 93 -4.90 -9.71 -11.78
CA VAL A 93 -5.48 -10.63 -10.78
C VAL A 93 -5.90 -11.95 -11.42
N LYS A 94 -6.67 -11.89 -12.51
CA LYS A 94 -7.25 -13.08 -13.13
C LYS A 94 -6.20 -13.99 -13.77
N GLU A 95 -5.21 -13.40 -14.43
CA GLU A 95 -4.25 -14.16 -15.24
C GLU A 95 -3.01 -14.58 -14.44
N PHE A 96 -2.56 -13.74 -13.52
CA PHE A 96 -1.28 -13.95 -12.83
C PHE A 96 -1.41 -14.15 -11.32
N LEU A 97 -2.57 -13.88 -10.71
CA LEU A 97 -2.82 -14.09 -9.26
C LEU A 97 -4.12 -14.87 -8.97
N PRO A 98 -4.51 -15.89 -9.76
CA PRO A 98 -5.78 -16.58 -9.56
C PRO A 98 -5.86 -17.32 -8.20
N ASP A 99 -4.70 -17.57 -7.59
CA ASP A 99 -4.51 -18.27 -6.33
C ASP A 99 -4.57 -17.35 -5.09
N MET A 100 -4.46 -16.03 -5.26
CA MET A 100 -4.38 -15.10 -4.12
C MET A 100 -5.74 -14.64 -3.57
N GLY A 101 -6.83 -14.77 -4.33
CA GLY A 101 -8.18 -14.46 -3.84
C GLY A 101 -8.56 -12.97 -3.81
N TYR A 102 -7.89 -12.12 -4.60
CA TYR A 102 -8.23 -10.70 -4.73
C TYR A 102 -9.56 -10.50 -5.49
N ASP A 103 -10.68 -10.59 -4.78
CA ASP A 103 -12.02 -10.47 -5.37
C ASP A 103 -12.45 -9.01 -5.60
N TYR A 104 -11.82 -8.05 -4.93
CA TYR A 104 -12.21 -6.64 -4.97
C TYR A 104 -11.14 -5.80 -5.66
N VAL A 105 -11.50 -5.17 -6.79
CA VAL A 105 -10.59 -4.36 -7.61
C VAL A 105 -11.25 -3.01 -7.92
N SER A 106 -10.52 -1.91 -7.77
CA SER A 106 -10.99 -0.57 -8.11
C SER A 106 -9.87 0.31 -8.63
N ALA A 107 -10.07 1.01 -9.76
CA ALA A 107 -9.18 2.07 -10.24
C ALA A 107 -9.96 3.20 -10.93
N MET A 108 -10.16 4.30 -10.20
CA MET A 108 -10.98 5.42 -10.67
C MET A 108 -10.22 6.34 -11.64
N ARG A 109 -10.93 6.91 -12.63
CA ARG A 109 -10.32 7.84 -13.61
C ARG A 109 -9.71 9.04 -12.91
N ALA A 110 -8.48 9.39 -13.27
CA ALA A 110 -7.70 10.50 -12.74
C ALA A 110 -7.68 11.72 -13.68
N ASN A 111 -6.94 12.78 -13.33
CA ASN A 111 -6.73 13.98 -14.16
C ASN A 111 -5.43 13.92 -15.00
N ASP A 112 -4.72 12.80 -15.01
CA ASP A 112 -3.46 12.69 -15.73
C ASP A 112 -3.71 12.59 -17.23
N GLY A 113 -2.98 13.39 -18.01
CA GLY A 113 -3.17 13.45 -19.47
C GLY A 113 -2.85 12.14 -20.19
N ARG A 114 -1.95 11.31 -19.63
CA ARG A 114 -1.62 9.98 -20.15
C ARG A 114 -2.56 8.90 -19.65
N GLY A 115 -3.50 9.24 -18.77
CA GLY A 115 -4.41 8.24 -18.19
C GLY A 115 -3.89 7.52 -16.94
N ILE A 116 -2.75 7.94 -16.37
CA ILE A 116 -2.20 7.34 -15.14
C ILE A 116 -3.15 7.49 -13.96
N ARG A 117 -3.43 6.38 -13.28
CA ARG A 117 -4.33 6.27 -12.11
C ARG A 117 -3.64 5.63 -10.92
N ASN A 118 -4.30 5.79 -9.78
CA ASN A 118 -4.12 4.92 -8.63
C ASN A 118 -5.17 3.82 -8.70
N GLY A 119 -4.84 2.65 -8.17
CA GLY A 119 -5.76 1.53 -8.05
C GLY A 119 -5.60 0.79 -6.75
N VAL A 120 -6.51 -0.12 -6.48
CA VAL A 120 -6.46 -1.00 -5.31
C VAL A 120 -6.98 -2.38 -5.69
N ILE A 121 -6.33 -3.41 -5.16
CA ILE A 121 -6.89 -4.76 -5.06
C ILE A 121 -7.00 -5.13 -3.58
N SER A 122 -8.01 -5.92 -3.22
CA SER A 122 -8.19 -6.37 -1.85
C SER A 122 -8.83 -7.75 -1.74
N LEU A 123 -8.42 -8.50 -0.72
CA LEU A 123 -9.07 -9.71 -0.22
C LEU A 123 -10.34 -9.38 0.57
N LYS A 124 -10.40 -8.16 1.14
CA LYS A 124 -11.49 -7.66 1.97
C LYS A 124 -12.45 -6.80 1.13
N PRO A 125 -13.76 -6.77 1.45
CA PRO A 125 -14.73 -6.03 0.67
C PRO A 125 -14.44 -4.53 0.58
N ILE A 126 -14.42 -3.99 -0.64
CA ILE A 126 -14.49 -2.54 -0.89
C ILE A 126 -15.97 -2.14 -0.86
N VAL A 127 -16.42 -1.53 0.25
CA VAL A 127 -17.83 -1.16 0.45
C VAL A 127 -18.16 0.24 -0.09
N LYS A 128 -17.14 1.07 -0.35
CA LYS A 128 -17.30 2.40 -0.92
C LYS A 128 -16.02 2.82 -1.67
N ALA A 129 -16.20 3.56 -2.76
CA ALA A 129 -15.11 4.21 -3.50
C ALA A 129 -15.47 5.67 -3.79
N THR A 130 -14.55 6.60 -3.54
CA THR A 130 -14.71 8.05 -3.69
C THR A 130 -13.51 8.62 -4.44
N SER A 131 -13.80 9.45 -5.45
CA SER A 131 -12.80 10.20 -6.22
C SER A 131 -12.81 11.68 -5.82
N TYR A 132 -11.64 12.28 -5.72
CA TYR A 132 -11.47 13.70 -5.42
C TYR A 132 -10.90 14.50 -6.59
N LYS A 133 -10.83 13.93 -7.80
CA LYS A 133 -10.19 14.57 -8.96
C LYS A 133 -10.76 15.94 -9.32
N TRP A 134 -12.06 16.15 -9.10
CA TRP A 134 -12.72 17.43 -9.38
C TRP A 134 -12.54 18.46 -8.28
N ARG A 135 -11.95 18.08 -7.14
CA ARG A 135 -11.65 18.98 -6.03
C ARG A 135 -10.69 20.06 -6.49
N THR A 136 -11.07 21.31 -6.27
CA THR A 136 -10.24 22.47 -6.51
C THR A 136 -9.69 23.02 -5.21
N PHE A 137 -8.43 23.46 -5.23
CA PHE A 137 -7.73 23.98 -4.06
C PHE A 137 -6.63 24.96 -4.49
N THR A 138 -6.11 25.74 -3.54
CA THR A 138 -5.00 26.66 -3.74
C THR A 138 -3.86 26.31 -2.80
N LEU A 139 -2.65 26.74 -3.15
CA LEU A 139 -1.53 26.74 -2.20
C LEU A 139 -1.63 28.01 -1.34
N PRO A 140 -1.55 27.95 0.01
CA PRO A 140 -1.59 29.14 0.85
C PRO A 140 -0.56 30.19 0.40
N GLY A 141 -1.02 31.43 0.20
CA GLY A 141 -0.20 32.54 -0.31
C GLY A 141 -0.11 32.62 -1.84
N TYR A 142 -0.86 31.80 -2.59
CA TYR A 142 -0.89 31.82 -4.06
C TYR A 142 -2.33 31.76 -4.58
N ASP A 143 -2.62 32.52 -5.65
CA ASP A 143 -3.96 32.56 -6.26
C ASP A 143 -4.21 31.45 -7.28
N LYS A 144 -3.17 30.71 -7.67
CA LYS A 144 -3.28 29.62 -8.64
C LYS A 144 -4.18 28.51 -8.10
N VAL A 145 -5.25 28.22 -8.83
CA VAL A 145 -6.15 27.11 -8.56
C VAL A 145 -5.58 25.82 -9.15
N TYR A 146 -5.54 24.79 -8.32
CA TYR A 146 -5.10 23.45 -8.65
C TYR A 146 -6.27 22.46 -8.60
N ARG A 147 -6.06 21.32 -9.25
CA ARG A 147 -6.73 20.04 -9.00
C ARG A 147 -5.64 19.00 -8.80
N PHE A 148 -5.98 17.87 -8.19
CA PHE A 148 -5.08 16.72 -8.12
C PHE A 148 -4.60 16.33 -9.53
N SER A 149 -3.31 16.09 -9.71
CA SER A 149 -2.77 15.72 -11.02
C SER A 149 -3.20 14.32 -11.45
N ARG A 150 -3.27 13.38 -10.51
CA ARG A 150 -3.89 12.07 -10.72
C ARG A 150 -5.25 12.10 -10.01
N ASP A 151 -5.45 11.31 -8.99
CA ASP A 151 -6.58 11.43 -8.06
C ASP A 151 -6.04 11.18 -6.64
N LEU A 152 -6.77 11.64 -5.62
CA LEU A 152 -6.65 11.07 -4.29
C LEU A 152 -7.72 9.97 -4.22
N MET A 153 -7.34 8.74 -4.51
CA MET A 153 -8.28 7.62 -4.47
C MET A 153 -8.65 7.35 -3.02
N HIS A 154 -9.93 7.23 -2.69
CA HIS A 154 -10.37 6.88 -1.34
C HIS A 154 -11.34 5.70 -1.40
N VAL A 155 -10.97 4.59 -0.79
CA VAL A 155 -11.83 3.41 -0.64
C VAL A 155 -12.05 3.10 0.83
N THR A 156 -13.24 2.60 1.15
CA THR A 156 -13.57 2.07 2.48
C THR A 156 -13.53 0.55 2.41
N ILE A 157 -12.63 -0.06 3.18
CA ILE A 157 -12.45 -1.51 3.28
C ILE A 157 -13.17 -2.03 4.52
N GLN A 158 -14.01 -3.04 4.38
CA GLN A 158 -14.59 -3.75 5.53
C GLN A 158 -13.51 -4.66 6.15
N ALA A 159 -12.93 -4.25 7.27
CA ALA A 159 -11.80 -4.97 7.89
C ALA A 159 -12.28 -6.15 8.75
N THR A 160 -13.26 -5.88 9.62
CA THR A 160 -13.99 -6.87 10.45
C THR A 160 -15.49 -6.61 10.32
N ASP A 161 -16.36 -7.36 10.99
CA ASP A 161 -17.81 -7.11 10.95
C ASP A 161 -18.23 -5.73 11.47
N GLU A 162 -17.43 -5.13 12.37
CA GLU A 162 -17.77 -3.85 13.03
C GLU A 162 -16.88 -2.68 12.61
N LYS A 163 -15.73 -2.96 11.98
CA LYS A 163 -14.71 -1.95 11.65
C LYS A 163 -14.43 -1.86 10.16
N VAL A 164 -14.24 -0.62 9.73
CA VAL A 164 -13.73 -0.29 8.40
C VAL A 164 -12.38 0.39 8.50
N VAL A 165 -11.57 0.24 7.45
CA VAL A 165 -10.35 1.03 7.23
C VAL A 165 -10.57 1.92 6.02
N GLU A 166 -10.34 3.22 6.20
CA GLU A 166 -10.40 4.21 5.13
C GLU A 166 -9.01 4.30 4.47
N VAL A 167 -8.89 3.80 3.24
CA VAL A 167 -7.62 3.73 2.52
C VAL A 167 -7.58 4.81 1.44
N PHE A 168 -6.57 5.68 1.55
CA PHE A 168 -6.27 6.74 0.61
C PHE A 168 -5.06 6.36 -0.24
N GLY A 169 -5.27 6.18 -1.55
CA GLY A 169 -4.21 5.97 -2.52
C GLY A 169 -3.71 7.28 -3.12
N VAL A 170 -2.39 7.52 -3.07
CA VAL A 170 -1.77 8.75 -3.56
C VAL A 170 -0.68 8.48 -4.61
N HIS A 171 -0.64 9.33 -5.63
CA HIS A 171 0.52 9.48 -6.53
C HIS A 171 0.69 10.98 -6.77
N LEU A 172 1.49 11.63 -5.92
CA LEU A 172 1.67 13.09 -5.98
C LEU A 172 2.44 13.50 -7.25
N LYS A 173 2.31 14.76 -7.65
CA LYS A 173 2.97 15.29 -8.85
C LYS A 173 4.49 15.04 -8.87
N SER A 174 5.01 14.33 -9.86
CA SER A 174 6.45 14.05 -9.96
C SER A 174 7.36 15.29 -10.00
N LYS A 175 8.65 15.10 -9.68
CA LYS A 175 9.69 16.16 -9.64
C LYS A 175 10.11 16.75 -11.00
N ARG A 176 9.30 16.57 -12.04
CA ARG A 176 9.51 17.19 -13.36
C ARG A 176 9.20 18.68 -13.30
N ASP A 177 9.96 19.46 -14.07
CA ASP A 177 9.72 20.90 -14.18
C ASP A 177 8.38 21.19 -14.84
N SER A 178 7.72 22.25 -14.39
CA SER A 178 6.53 22.79 -15.03
C SER A 178 6.61 24.31 -15.08
N SER A 179 5.93 24.93 -16.05
CA SER A 179 6.01 26.37 -16.26
C SER A 179 5.63 27.15 -14.98
N GLY A 180 6.59 27.91 -14.46
CA GLY A 180 6.46 28.71 -13.23
C GLY A 180 6.49 27.92 -11.91
N ASP A 181 6.78 26.61 -11.96
CA ASP A 181 6.89 25.74 -10.79
C ASP A 181 8.01 24.70 -10.99
N PRO A 182 9.28 25.10 -10.75
CA PRO A 182 10.44 24.21 -10.83
C PRO A 182 10.25 22.97 -9.94
N LYS A 183 10.58 21.80 -10.50
CA LYS A 183 10.35 20.47 -9.91
C LYS A 183 8.91 20.22 -9.46
N SER A 184 7.95 21.01 -9.94
CA SER A 184 6.54 20.97 -9.53
C SER A 184 6.32 21.05 -8.01
N ALA A 185 7.21 21.74 -7.29
CA ALA A 185 7.23 21.74 -5.82
C ALA A 185 5.98 22.40 -5.22
N LYS A 186 5.48 23.49 -5.81
CA LYS A 186 4.28 24.18 -5.32
C LYS A 186 3.04 23.32 -5.52
N ARG A 187 2.91 22.69 -6.70
CA ARG A 187 1.80 21.77 -6.99
C ARG A 187 1.78 20.57 -6.05
N ARG A 188 2.92 19.89 -5.83
CA ARG A 188 2.99 18.77 -4.87
C ARG A 188 2.56 19.19 -3.48
N LEU A 189 3.08 20.32 -2.99
CA LEU A 189 2.74 20.80 -1.66
C LEU A 189 1.24 21.14 -1.57
N ALA A 190 0.65 21.73 -2.60
CA ALA A 190 -0.78 22.01 -2.65
C ALA A 190 -1.63 20.72 -2.60
N GLU A 191 -1.24 19.70 -3.39
CA GLU A 191 -1.89 18.38 -3.39
C GLU A 191 -1.83 17.71 -2.01
N ALA A 192 -0.66 17.71 -1.36
CA ALA A 192 -0.48 17.11 -0.04
C ALA A 192 -1.28 17.83 1.06
N LEU A 193 -1.34 19.17 1.03
CA LEU A 193 -2.14 19.94 1.98
C LEU A 193 -3.64 19.70 1.81
N GLU A 194 -4.13 19.62 0.57
CA GLU A 194 -5.55 19.30 0.35
C GLU A 194 -5.86 17.84 0.71
N ALA A 195 -4.96 16.90 0.41
CA ALA A 195 -5.11 15.50 0.85
C ALA A 195 -5.18 15.41 2.37
N LYS A 196 -4.27 16.07 3.09
CA LYS A 196 -4.32 16.15 4.56
C LYS A 196 -5.64 16.71 5.06
N LYS A 197 -6.15 17.80 4.46
CA LYS A 197 -7.43 18.40 4.86
C LYS A 197 -8.60 17.43 4.69
N ILE A 198 -8.62 16.65 3.60
CA ILE A 198 -9.65 15.63 3.35
C ILE A 198 -9.55 14.51 4.39
N ILE A 199 -8.35 13.98 4.61
CA ILE A 199 -8.07 12.90 5.56
C ILE A 199 -8.39 13.33 7.00
N ASP A 200 -8.00 14.55 7.40
CA ASP A 200 -8.36 15.12 8.69
C ASP A 200 -9.88 15.25 8.82
N GLY A 201 -10.60 15.57 7.75
CA GLY A 201 -12.07 15.60 7.74
C GLY A 201 -12.71 14.23 7.99
N VAL A 202 -12.08 13.14 7.56
CA VAL A 202 -12.50 11.77 7.89
C VAL A 202 -12.17 11.44 9.34
N MET A 203 -10.92 11.66 9.76
CA MET A 203 -10.49 11.37 11.13
C MET A 203 -11.20 12.20 12.21
N ASN A 204 -11.71 13.39 11.88
CA ASN A 204 -12.45 14.21 12.84
C ASN A 204 -13.90 13.73 13.05
N GLN A 205 -14.41 12.79 12.26
CA GLN A 205 -15.73 12.18 12.48
C GLN A 205 -15.71 11.20 13.65
N SER A 206 -14.56 10.56 13.91
CA SER A 206 -14.34 9.67 15.05
C SER A 206 -12.86 9.61 15.40
N SER A 207 -12.51 9.79 16.68
CA SER A 207 -11.13 9.65 17.16
C SER A 207 -10.57 8.23 17.03
N ASP A 208 -11.43 7.25 16.77
CA ASP A 208 -11.08 5.84 16.54
C ASP A 208 -11.11 5.46 15.06
N SER A 209 -11.06 6.45 14.15
CA SER A 209 -11.04 6.19 12.70
C SER A 209 -9.74 5.51 12.28
N TRP A 210 -9.84 4.32 11.70
CA TRP A 210 -8.70 3.65 11.07
C TRP A 210 -8.52 4.19 9.65
N VAL A 211 -7.41 4.90 9.44
CA VAL A 211 -7.09 5.51 8.15
C VAL A 211 -5.70 5.07 7.73
N VAL A 212 -5.55 4.73 6.44
CA VAL A 212 -4.27 4.54 5.78
C VAL A 212 -4.16 5.52 4.63
N MET A 213 -3.01 6.17 4.46
CA MET A 213 -2.63 6.86 3.24
C MET A 213 -1.39 6.19 2.69
N ALA A 214 -1.49 5.57 1.52
CA ALA A 214 -0.42 4.79 0.92
C ALA A 214 -0.23 5.14 -0.56
N GLY A 215 0.99 5.03 -1.06
CA GLY A 215 1.28 5.39 -2.45
C GLY A 215 2.68 5.96 -2.67
N ASP A 216 2.88 6.51 -3.86
CA ASP A 216 4.06 7.28 -4.25
C ASP A 216 3.84 8.78 -3.93
N PHE A 217 4.52 9.27 -2.90
CA PHE A 217 4.44 10.67 -2.47
C PHE A 217 5.36 11.58 -3.31
N ASN A 218 6.21 11.02 -4.16
CA ASN A 218 7.14 11.72 -5.03
C ASN A 218 8.03 12.75 -4.30
N ASP A 219 8.18 12.60 -2.98
CA ASP A 219 8.98 13.48 -2.15
C ASP A 219 9.51 12.77 -0.90
N THR A 220 10.59 13.29 -0.35
CA THR A 220 11.35 12.64 0.73
C THR A 220 10.84 13.09 2.11
N LEU A 221 11.13 12.31 3.15
CA LEU A 221 10.69 12.57 4.54
C LEU A 221 11.05 13.98 5.05
N ASP A 222 12.19 14.54 4.62
CA ASP A 222 12.68 15.86 5.02
C ASP A 222 12.03 17.03 4.24
N SER A 223 11.24 16.73 3.21
CA SER A 223 10.56 17.72 2.37
C SER A 223 9.44 18.46 3.10
N ALA A 224 9.07 19.65 2.60
CA ALA A 224 7.90 20.38 3.09
C ALA A 224 6.59 19.60 2.90
N VAL A 225 6.53 18.76 1.85
CA VAL A 225 5.39 17.88 1.55
C VAL A 225 5.17 16.90 2.70
N MET A 226 6.17 16.07 3.00
CA MET A 226 6.06 15.06 4.05
C MET A 226 5.91 15.69 5.44
N LYS A 227 6.67 16.76 5.73
CA LYS A 227 6.51 17.52 6.99
C LYS A 227 5.10 18.05 7.17
N SER A 228 4.41 18.48 6.10
CA SER A 228 3.03 18.97 6.20
C SER A 228 2.03 17.86 6.55
N LEU A 229 2.24 16.65 6.04
CA LEU A 229 1.41 15.48 6.29
C LEU A 229 1.56 14.98 7.74
N LEU A 230 2.79 14.99 8.26
CA LEU A 230 3.14 14.43 9.57
C LEU A 230 3.07 15.43 10.73
N LYS A 231 2.89 16.73 10.44
CA LYS A 231 3.11 17.85 11.39
C LYS A 231 2.43 17.71 12.75
N ASP A 232 1.22 17.18 12.80
CA ASP A 232 0.38 17.10 14.01
C ASP A 232 0.33 15.71 14.63
N GLY A 233 1.08 14.75 14.08
CA GLY A 233 1.12 13.37 14.56
C GLY A 233 -0.18 12.59 14.35
N LYS A 234 -1.17 13.15 13.64
CA LYS A 234 -2.41 12.43 13.31
C LYS A 234 -2.17 11.33 12.29
N LEU A 235 -1.26 11.57 11.34
CA LEU A 235 -0.70 10.55 10.46
C LEU A 235 0.73 10.23 10.92
N LYS A 236 1.05 8.94 10.97
CA LYS A 236 2.35 8.41 11.37
C LYS A 236 2.94 7.58 10.24
N ASP A 237 4.25 7.66 10.08
CA ASP A 237 5.00 6.87 9.11
C ASP A 237 5.21 5.45 9.65
N MET A 238 4.66 4.44 8.97
CA MET A 238 4.66 3.08 9.50
C MET A 238 6.03 2.40 9.44
N HIS A 239 6.96 2.97 8.68
CA HIS A 239 8.32 2.46 8.50
C HIS A 239 9.36 3.34 9.22
N GLU A 240 8.95 4.22 10.14
CA GLU A 240 9.84 5.17 10.84
C GLU A 240 11.03 4.52 11.55
N GLY A 241 10.91 3.25 11.97
CA GLY A 241 11.95 2.51 12.69
C GLY A 241 13.01 1.84 11.80
N MET A 242 12.83 1.80 10.49
CA MET A 242 13.78 1.16 9.56
C MET A 242 14.97 2.07 9.23
N GLY A 243 16.13 1.48 8.93
CA GLY A 243 17.33 2.21 8.53
C GLY A 243 17.16 2.92 7.18
N LYS A 244 17.88 4.02 6.97
CA LYS A 244 17.73 4.87 5.77
C LYS A 244 17.84 4.11 4.45
N GLU A 245 18.81 3.21 4.33
CA GLU A 245 19.01 2.41 3.11
C GLU A 245 17.94 1.31 2.95
N GLU A 246 17.52 0.69 4.06
CA GLU A 246 16.43 -0.31 4.10
C GLU A 246 15.08 0.28 3.72
N ARG A 247 14.96 1.62 3.70
CA ARG A 247 13.73 2.32 3.34
C ARG A 247 13.74 2.85 1.91
N VAL A 248 14.80 2.72 1.14
CA VAL A 248 14.86 3.29 -0.22
C VAL A 248 13.78 2.61 -1.07
N THR A 249 12.88 3.37 -1.67
CA THR A 249 11.81 2.79 -2.51
C THR A 249 12.04 3.11 -3.98
N TYR A 250 12.49 4.30 -4.32
CA TYR A 250 12.93 4.61 -5.68
C TYR A 250 14.36 4.10 -5.90
N LEU A 251 14.53 3.17 -6.82
CA LEU A 251 15.77 2.39 -7.00
C LEU A 251 16.68 2.95 -8.10
N HIS A 252 16.16 3.83 -8.96
CA HIS A 252 16.90 4.35 -10.10
C HIS A 252 17.97 5.39 -9.69
N GLY A 253 19.22 5.11 -10.05
CA GLY A 253 20.34 6.03 -9.86
C GLY A 253 20.26 7.24 -10.81
N PRO A 254 20.74 8.44 -10.44
CA PRO A 254 21.44 8.77 -9.19
C PRO A 254 20.49 9.20 -8.05
N TYR A 255 19.17 9.08 -8.19
CA TYR A 255 18.19 9.71 -7.30
C TYR A 255 17.54 8.77 -6.29
N ARG A 256 18.22 7.66 -5.96
CA ARG A 256 17.74 6.68 -4.98
C ARG A 256 17.24 7.37 -3.70
N SER A 257 15.99 7.09 -3.34
CA SER A 257 15.33 7.77 -2.22
C SER A 257 14.09 7.00 -1.71
N THR A 258 13.66 7.30 -0.49
CA THR A 258 12.37 6.86 0.05
C THR A 258 11.30 7.86 -0.34
N ILE A 259 10.39 7.44 -1.23
CA ILE A 259 9.27 8.27 -1.70
C ILE A 259 7.91 7.55 -1.65
N ASP A 260 7.91 6.24 -1.41
CA ASP A 260 6.71 5.44 -1.22
C ASP A 260 6.52 5.17 0.27
N PHE A 261 5.31 5.39 0.77
CA PHE A 261 5.02 5.30 2.20
C PHE A 261 3.69 4.64 2.47
N VAL A 262 3.59 3.99 3.63
CA VAL A 262 2.31 3.74 4.30
C VAL A 262 2.25 4.65 5.51
N LEU A 263 1.32 5.61 5.49
CA LEU A 263 0.99 6.44 6.64
C LEU A 263 -0.30 5.93 7.28
N ALA A 264 -0.40 5.92 8.60
CA ALA A 264 -1.61 5.50 9.29
C ALA A 264 -2.08 6.53 10.32
N SER A 265 -3.39 6.56 10.59
CA SER A 265 -3.95 7.36 11.68
C SER A 265 -3.37 6.95 13.03
N ASP A 266 -3.34 7.84 14.02
CA ASP A 266 -2.87 7.50 15.38
C ASP A 266 -3.60 6.28 15.99
N ALA A 267 -4.89 6.11 15.69
CA ALA A 267 -5.68 4.97 16.15
C ALA A 267 -5.19 3.64 15.55
N LEU A 268 -4.94 3.61 14.23
CA LEU A 268 -4.47 2.41 13.54
C LEU A 268 -2.97 2.15 13.77
N ALA A 269 -2.16 3.20 13.86
CA ALA A 269 -0.72 3.11 14.11
C ALA A 269 -0.38 2.39 15.43
N LYS A 270 -1.23 2.55 16.47
CA LYS A 270 -1.08 1.82 17.75
C LYS A 270 -1.27 0.32 17.62
N ARG A 271 -1.90 -0.13 16.55
CA ARG A 271 -2.18 -1.53 16.22
C ARG A 271 -1.14 -2.13 15.27
N LYS A 272 -0.08 -1.39 14.93
CA LYS A 272 0.99 -1.90 14.06
C LYS A 272 1.59 -3.17 14.66
N VAL A 273 1.58 -4.27 13.90
CA VAL A 273 2.24 -5.51 14.29
C VAL A 273 3.74 -5.27 14.22
N LYS A 274 4.43 -5.42 15.37
CA LYS A 274 5.85 -5.10 15.49
C LYS A 274 6.70 -6.01 14.60
N GLY A 275 7.54 -5.42 13.75
CA GLY A 275 8.44 -6.16 12.85
C GLY A 275 7.75 -6.63 11.56
N SER A 276 6.53 -6.16 11.29
CA SER A 276 5.80 -6.48 10.05
C SER A 276 6.16 -5.56 8.88
N GLU A 277 6.93 -4.50 9.14
CA GLU A 277 7.41 -3.55 8.14
C GLU A 277 8.26 -4.26 7.08
N LEU A 278 7.95 -4.01 5.82
CA LEU A 278 8.67 -4.56 4.68
C LEU A 278 8.90 -3.45 3.64
N VAL A 279 10.13 -3.40 3.11
CA VAL A 279 10.47 -2.77 1.84
C VAL A 279 11.23 -3.84 1.05
N LEU A 280 10.69 -4.26 -0.09
CA LEU A 280 11.22 -5.42 -0.81
C LEU A 280 12.32 -5.03 -1.80
N HIS A 281 13.59 -5.22 -1.41
CA HIS A 281 14.76 -5.01 -2.26
C HIS A 281 15.22 -6.28 -2.98
N ASP A 282 14.32 -6.95 -3.70
CA ASP A 282 14.70 -8.10 -4.53
C ASP A 282 15.13 -7.64 -5.94
N GLU A 283 16.37 -7.90 -6.33
CA GLU A 283 16.93 -7.42 -7.61
C GLU A 283 16.29 -8.07 -8.85
N GLU A 284 15.75 -9.29 -8.72
CA GLU A 284 15.10 -9.98 -9.84
C GLU A 284 13.65 -9.51 -10.00
N LEU A 285 12.94 -9.34 -8.89
CA LEU A 285 11.56 -8.87 -8.89
C LEU A 285 11.42 -7.37 -9.20
N ASN A 286 12.40 -6.57 -8.78
CA ASN A 286 12.43 -5.12 -9.04
C ASN A 286 12.90 -4.76 -10.46
N LYS A 287 12.93 -5.71 -11.41
CA LYS A 287 13.15 -5.40 -12.84
C LYS A 287 11.90 -4.88 -13.53
N ALA A 288 10.72 -5.20 -13.00
CA ALA A 288 9.43 -4.78 -13.54
C ALA A 288 9.01 -3.36 -13.12
N SER A 289 9.71 -2.77 -12.15
CA SER A 289 9.53 -1.38 -11.73
C SER A 289 10.79 -0.82 -11.08
N ASP A 290 11.06 0.45 -11.35
CA ASP A 290 12.05 1.25 -10.64
C ASP A 290 11.69 1.60 -9.18
N HIS A 291 10.56 1.12 -8.66
CA HIS A 291 10.17 1.22 -7.26
C HIS A 291 10.19 -0.15 -6.54
N ALA A 292 10.67 -0.16 -5.29
CA ALA A 292 10.47 -1.26 -4.36
C ALA A 292 9.12 -1.09 -3.64
N PRO A 293 8.28 -2.14 -3.57
CA PRO A 293 7.02 -2.07 -2.84
C PRO A 293 7.27 -2.05 -1.33
N VAL A 294 6.31 -1.48 -0.60
CA VAL A 294 6.35 -1.41 0.86
C VAL A 294 5.08 -1.97 1.48
N ALA A 295 5.18 -2.62 2.64
CA ALA A 295 4.03 -3.11 3.40
C ALA A 295 4.22 -3.04 4.91
N VAL A 296 3.10 -3.16 5.62
CA VAL A 296 3.02 -3.26 7.09
C VAL A 296 1.71 -3.97 7.47
N SER A 297 1.72 -4.69 8.60
CA SER A 297 0.53 -5.34 9.16
C SER A 297 -0.03 -4.59 10.37
N PHE A 298 -1.34 -4.65 10.54
CA PHE A 298 -2.07 -4.11 11.69
C PHE A 298 -2.92 -5.20 12.33
N ASP A 299 -2.92 -5.23 13.66
CA ASP A 299 -3.80 -6.08 14.46
C ASP A 299 -5.22 -5.51 14.47
N LEU A 300 -6.22 -6.32 14.13
CA LEU A 300 -7.63 -5.91 14.06
C LEU A 300 -8.44 -6.23 15.33
N ASP A 301 -7.87 -6.94 16.32
CA ASP A 301 -8.57 -7.39 17.53
C ASP A 301 -8.64 -6.36 18.67
#